data_AF-A0A380JTG0-F1
#
_entry.id   AF-A0A380JTG0-F1
#
_cell.length_a   1.000
_cell.length_b   1.000
_cell.length_c   1.000
_cell.angle_alpha   90.00
_cell.angle_beta   90.00
_cell.angle_gamma   90.00
#
_symmetry.space_group_name_H-M   'P 1'
#
loop_
_entity.id
_entity.type
_entity.pdbx_description
1 polymer ?
#
loop_
_entity_poly.entity_id
_entity_poly.type
_entity_poly.pdbx_seq_one_letter_code
_entity_poly.pdbx_strand_id
1 'polypeptide(L)'
;MDEKKLFENFQLTFGRMVSPFEIEDIQKWIHEDNMPIEVVNLALREAVENNKISWKYINKILVDWYKSGDTTVEKVRDRLQRFEDSKKQRSVTNSNVPSWSNPEYRDPTYDDLKVNPSEVLDGSGDF
;
A
#
# COMPACT_ATOMS: atom_id res chain seq x y z
N MET A 1 -27.11 2.98 4.78
CA MET A 1 -26.85 4.42 5.04
C MET A 1 -27.66 5.25 4.05
N ASP A 2 -28.15 6.42 4.45
CA ASP A 2 -28.93 7.32 3.59
C ASP A 2 -28.06 8.37 2.89
N GLU A 3 -28.52 8.92 1.76
CA GLU A 3 -27.81 9.95 0.99
C GLU A 3 -27.55 11.23 1.81
N LYS A 4 -28.54 11.66 2.61
CA LYS A 4 -28.39 12.83 3.52
C LYS A 4 -27.20 12.67 4.46
N LYS A 5 -27.06 11.47 5.04
CA LYS A 5 -25.95 11.15 5.94
C LYS A 5 -24.61 11.09 5.21
N LEU A 6 -24.60 10.68 3.94
CA LEU A 6 -23.41 10.76 3.10
C LEU A 6 -22.99 12.22 2.90
N PHE A 7 -23.92 13.10 2.50
CA PHE A 7 -23.63 14.51 2.34
C PHE A 7 -23.14 15.17 3.63
N GLU A 8 -23.75 14.86 4.77
CA GLU A 8 -23.27 15.33 6.09
C GLU A 8 -21.84 14.88 6.36
N ASN A 9 -21.50 13.61 6.09
CA ASN A 9 -20.13 13.11 6.25
C ASN A 9 -19.14 13.87 5.35
N PHE A 10 -19.50 14.16 4.09
CA PHE A 10 -18.69 14.98 3.21
C PHE A 10 -18.51 16.39 3.80
N GLN A 11 -19.57 17.04 4.25
CA GLN A 11 -19.45 18.39 4.81
C GLN A 11 -18.57 18.45 6.07
N LEU A 12 -18.73 17.46 6.96
CA LEU A 12 -17.94 17.34 8.19
C LEU A 12 -16.47 17.08 7.91
N THR A 13 -16.16 16.18 6.96
CA THR A 13 -14.77 15.83 6.62
C THR A 13 -14.04 16.94 5.87
N PHE A 14 -14.74 17.65 4.99
CA PHE A 14 -14.17 18.79 4.26
C PHE A 14 -14.17 20.09 5.08
N GLY A 15 -14.93 20.16 6.17
CA GLY A 15 -15.09 21.37 6.98
C GLY A 15 -15.76 22.51 6.23
N ARG A 16 -16.49 22.22 5.16
CA ARG A 16 -17.21 23.19 4.33
C ARG A 16 -18.49 22.56 3.77
N MET A 17 -19.40 23.42 3.32
CA MET A 17 -20.55 22.97 2.56
C MET A 17 -20.11 22.42 1.20
N VAL A 18 -20.75 21.33 0.78
CA VAL A 18 -20.61 20.80 -0.58
C VAL A 18 -21.34 21.70 -1.56
N SER A 19 -20.70 21.99 -2.68
CA SER A 19 -21.25 22.75 -3.79
C SER A 19 -22.36 21.97 -4.50
N PRO A 20 -23.34 22.63 -5.14
CA PRO A 20 -24.34 21.94 -5.98
C PRO A 20 -23.71 21.02 -7.03
N PHE A 21 -22.61 21.43 -7.66
CA PHE A 21 -21.89 20.59 -8.63
C PHE A 21 -21.28 19.33 -8.00
N GLU A 22 -20.81 19.44 -6.75
CA GLU A 22 -20.27 18.29 -5.99
C GLU A 22 -21.40 17.31 -5.60
N ILE A 23 -22.59 17.83 -5.34
CA ILE A 23 -23.79 17.01 -5.08
C ILE A 23 -24.18 16.25 -6.35
N GLU A 24 -24.19 16.90 -7.51
CA GLU A 24 -24.47 16.25 -8.80
C GLU A 24 -23.47 15.12 -9.08
N ASP A 25 -22.18 15.34 -8.81
CA ASP A 25 -21.14 14.31 -8.95
C ASP A 25 -21.39 13.10 -8.03
N ILE A 26 -21.74 13.33 -6.77
CA ILE A 26 -22.10 12.24 -5.84
C ILE A 26 -23.32 11.46 -6.35
N GLN A 27 -24.34 12.17 -6.85
CA GLN A 27 -25.53 11.56 -7.41
C GLN A 27 -25.20 10.73 -8.65
N LYS A 28 -24.28 11.17 -9.52
CA LYS A 28 -23.80 10.37 -10.65
C LYS A 28 -23.16 9.07 -10.21
N TRP A 29 -22.28 9.10 -9.20
CA TRP A 29 -21.67 7.86 -8.70
C TRP A 29 -22.70 6.86 -8.18
N ILE A 30 -23.75 7.35 -7.51
CA ILE A 30 -24.80 6.48 -6.94
C ILE A 30 -25.74 5.95 -8.02
N HIS A 31 -26.23 6.83 -8.90
CA HIS A 31 -27.30 6.50 -9.84
C HIS A 31 -26.80 6.04 -11.22
N GLU A 32 -25.73 6.66 -11.73
CA GLU A 32 -25.18 6.36 -13.06
C GLU A 32 -24.22 5.17 -12.97
N ASP A 33 -23.22 5.24 -12.09
CA ASP A 33 -22.23 4.17 -11.90
C ASP A 33 -22.77 3.01 -11.04
N ASN A 34 -24.02 3.11 -10.56
CA ASN A 34 -24.69 2.12 -9.70
C ASN A 34 -23.85 1.74 -8.47
N MET A 35 -23.05 2.67 -7.93
CA MET A 35 -22.27 2.42 -6.73
C MET A 35 -23.14 2.54 -5.47
N PRO A 36 -23.03 1.60 -4.52
CA PRO A 36 -23.70 1.73 -3.23
C PRO A 36 -23.22 2.98 -2.49
N ILE A 37 -24.13 3.65 -1.79
CA ILE A 37 -23.82 4.79 -0.89
C ILE A 37 -22.70 4.44 0.09
N GLU A 38 -22.70 3.21 0.60
CA GLU A 38 -21.69 2.67 1.50
C GLU A 38 -20.29 2.65 0.85
N VAL A 39 -20.19 2.37 -0.44
CA VAL A 39 -18.91 2.38 -1.19
C VAL A 39 -18.38 3.80 -1.29
N VAL A 40 -19.23 4.78 -1.64
CA VAL A 40 -18.81 6.19 -1.68
C VAL A 40 -18.32 6.67 -0.31
N ASN A 41 -18.99 6.26 0.77
CA ASN A 41 -18.55 6.55 2.13
C ASN A 41 -17.21 5.89 2.49
N LEU A 42 -16.95 4.67 2.00
CA LEU A 42 -15.66 4.00 2.17
C LEU A 42 -14.54 4.74 1.43
N ALA A 43 -14.80 5.23 0.21
CA ALA A 43 -13.81 6.03 -0.52
C ALA A 43 -13.47 7.35 0.20
N LEU A 44 -14.46 7.97 0.85
CA LEU A 44 -14.23 9.14 1.69
C LEU A 44 -13.34 8.79 2.90
N ARG A 45 -13.62 7.67 3.58
CA ARG A 45 -12.80 7.20 4.72
C ARG A 45 -11.35 6.94 4.28
N GLU A 46 -11.15 6.29 3.15
CA GLU A 46 -9.83 6.05 2.55
C GLU A 46 -9.09 7.37 2.30
N ALA A 47 -9.78 8.40 1.80
CA ALA A 47 -9.19 9.71 1.58
C ALA A 47 -8.75 10.39 2.89
N VAL A 48 -9.52 10.23 3.96
CA VAL A 48 -9.19 10.73 5.31
C VAL A 48 -7.99 9.97 5.88
N GLU A 49 -7.97 8.64 5.78
CA GLU A 49 -6.88 7.81 6.29
C GLU A 49 -5.55 8.10 5.59
N ASN A 50 -5.60 8.38 4.28
CA ASN A 50 -4.44 8.80 3.51
C ASN A 50 -4.07 10.29 3.70
N ASN A 51 -4.75 11.04 4.57
CA ASN A 51 -4.59 12.49 4.77
C ASN A 51 -4.65 13.31 3.46
N LYS A 52 -5.45 12.86 2.49
CA LYS A 52 -5.58 13.47 1.15
C LYS A 52 -7.04 13.73 0.81
N ILE A 53 -7.68 14.56 1.62
CA ILE A 53 -9.09 14.91 1.47
C ILE A 53 -9.22 15.93 0.32
N SER A 54 -9.40 15.42 -0.90
CA SER A 54 -9.67 16.26 -2.07
C SER A 54 -10.68 15.58 -3.00
N TRP A 55 -11.54 16.38 -3.64
CA TRP A 55 -12.57 15.87 -4.53
C TRP A 55 -11.99 14.99 -5.65
N LYS A 56 -10.92 15.48 -6.28
CA LYS A 56 -10.21 14.75 -7.34
C LYS A 56 -9.66 13.41 -6.86
N TYR A 57 -9.21 13.33 -5.60
CA TYR A 57 -8.68 12.09 -5.05
C TYR A 57 -9.79 11.07 -4.79
N ILE A 58 -10.91 11.51 -4.22
CA ILE A 58 -12.08 10.64 -4.00
C ILE A 58 -12.61 10.12 -5.35
N ASN A 59 -12.77 11.00 -6.34
CA ASN A 59 -13.18 10.58 -7.69
C ASN A 59 -12.20 9.55 -8.28
N LYS A 60 -10.89 9.76 -8.12
CA LYS A 60 -9.88 8.80 -8.58
C LYS A 60 -10.03 7.42 -7.90
N ILE A 61 -10.28 7.38 -6.60
CA ILE A 61 -10.52 6.14 -5.85
C ILE A 61 -11.75 5.42 -6.43
N LEU A 62 -12.86 6.15 -6.62
CA LEU A 62 -14.10 5.60 -7.14
C LEU A 62 -13.95 5.05 -8.57
N VAL A 63 -13.28 5.79 -9.46
CA VAL A 63 -12.99 5.34 -10.82
C VAL A 63 -12.12 4.07 -10.82
N ASP A 64 -11.15 3.99 -9.92
CA ASP A 64 -10.28 2.81 -9.78
C ASP A 64 -11.06 1.58 -9.30
N TRP A 65 -11.99 1.76 -8.35
CA TRP A 65 -12.87 0.68 -7.87
C TRP A 65 -13.87 0.24 -8.94
N TYR A 66 -14.46 1.19 -9.66
CA TYR A 66 -15.34 0.91 -10.78
C TYR A 66 -14.64 0.09 -11.87
N LYS A 67 -13.42 0.49 -12.25
CA LYS A 67 -12.59 -0.24 -13.22
C LYS A 67 -12.21 -1.64 -12.76
N SER A 68 -12.01 -1.82 -11.45
CA SER A 68 -11.69 -3.12 -10.84
C SER A 68 -12.91 -4.05 -10.79
N GLY A 69 -14.13 -3.54 -11.04
CA GLY A 69 -15.36 -4.32 -10.92
C GLY A 69 -15.83 -4.51 -9.47
N ASP A 70 -15.33 -3.67 -8.56
CA ASP A 70 -15.63 -3.69 -7.13
C ASP A 70 -16.86 -2.81 -6.83
N THR A 71 -17.99 -3.17 -7.43
CA THR A 71 -19.26 -2.45 -7.27
C THR A 71 -20.03 -2.85 -6.00
N THR A 72 -19.56 -3.84 -5.26
CA THR A 72 -20.20 -4.34 -4.03
C THR A 72 -19.38 -3.97 -2.80
N VAL A 73 -20.06 -3.58 -1.72
CA VAL A 73 -19.44 -3.22 -0.44
C VAL A 73 -18.48 -4.30 0.07
N GLU A 74 -18.85 -5.57 -0.08
CA GLU A 74 -18.02 -6.70 0.34
C GLU A 74 -16.70 -6.78 -0.42
N LYS A 75 -16.74 -6.59 -1.75
CA LYS A 75 -15.53 -6.59 -2.59
C LYS A 75 -14.61 -5.43 -2.25
N VAL A 76 -15.18 -4.25 -2.03
CA VAL A 76 -14.41 -3.06 -1.63
C VAL A 76 -13.74 -3.27 -0.28
N ARG A 77 -14.43 -3.92 0.68
CA ARG A 77 -13.84 -4.27 1.98
C ARG A 77 -12.71 -5.29 1.85
N ASP A 78 -12.91 -6.33 1.05
CA ASP A 78 -11.87 -7.35 0.80
C ASP A 78 -10.64 -6.71 0.14
N ARG A 79 -10.86 -5.79 -0.81
CA ARG A 79 -9.79 -4.99 -1.42
C ARG A 79 -9.04 -4.18 -0.37
N LEU A 80 -9.73 -3.38 0.44
CA LEU A 80 -9.13 -2.57 1.50
C LEU A 80 -8.29 -3.43 2.45
N GLN A 81 -8.80 -4.60 2.85
CA GLN A 81 -8.07 -5.54 3.70
C GLN A 81 -6.79 -6.04 3.03
N ARG A 82 -6.85 -6.44 1.75
CA ARG A 82 -5.67 -6.86 0.98
C ARG A 82 -4.64 -5.73 0.84
N PHE A 83 -5.08 -4.49 0.67
CA PHE A 83 -4.17 -3.33 0.60
C PHE A 83 -3.42 -3.14 1.92
N GLU A 84 -4.09 -3.25 3.05
CA GLU A 84 -3.47 -3.15 4.38
C GLU A 84 -2.50 -4.31 4.66
N ASP A 85 -2.87 -5.54 4.29
CA ASP A 85 -1.98 -6.69 4.43
C ASP A 85 -0.72 -6.54 3.56
N SER A 86 -0.87 -6.04 2.34
CA SER A 86 0.25 -5.73 1.44
C SER A 86 1.19 -4.66 2.02
N LYS A 87 0.65 -3.66 2.71
CA LYS A 87 1.40 -2.58 3.33
C LYS A 87 2.23 -3.07 4.52
N LYS A 88 1.67 -3.97 5.33
CA LYS A 88 2.38 -4.64 6.44
C LYS A 88 3.52 -5.52 5.92
N GLN A 89 3.31 -6.28 4.85
CA GLN A 89 4.37 -7.11 4.26
C GLN A 89 5.55 -6.27 3.76
N ARG A 90 5.30 -5.09 3.18
CA ARG A 90 6.35 -4.17 2.72
C ARG A 90 7.16 -3.55 3.86
N SER A 91 6.62 -3.42 5.07
CA SER A 91 7.41 -2.90 6.21
C SER A 91 8.41 -3.93 6.73
N VAL A 92 8.10 -5.23 6.61
CA VAL A 92 9.00 -6.33 7.01
C VAL A 92 10.20 -6.44 6.08
N THR A 93 10.06 -6.10 4.79
CA THR A 93 11.16 -6.19 3.80
C THR A 93 12.01 -4.91 3.69
N ASN A 94 11.69 -3.83 4.42
CA ASN A 94 12.48 -2.60 4.45
C ASN A 94 13.68 -2.71 5.41
N SER A 95 14.37 -3.84 5.44
CA SER A 95 15.70 -3.91 6.04
C SER A 95 16.69 -3.29 5.06
N ASN A 96 17.43 -2.25 5.49
CA ASN A 96 18.52 -1.66 4.71
C ASN A 96 19.75 -2.58 4.58
N VAL A 97 19.60 -3.86 4.93
CA VAL A 97 20.62 -4.90 4.93
C VAL A 97 20.42 -5.72 3.65
N PRO A 98 21.32 -5.60 2.65
CA PRO A 98 21.25 -6.40 1.44
C PRO A 98 21.35 -7.90 1.72
N SER A 99 20.78 -8.73 0.84
CA SER A 99 20.79 -10.20 0.95
C SER A 99 22.18 -10.85 0.94
N TRP A 100 23.22 -10.12 0.53
CA TRP A 100 24.61 -10.58 0.58
C TRP A 100 25.29 -10.34 1.94
N SER A 101 24.66 -9.57 2.83
CA SER A 101 25.21 -9.31 4.16
C SER A 101 25.11 -10.58 4.99
N ASN A 102 26.24 -11.13 5.40
CA ASN A 102 26.27 -12.22 6.35
C ASN A 102 26.33 -11.64 7.78
N PRO A 103 25.24 -11.62 8.55
CA PRO A 103 25.25 -11.12 9.93
C PRO A 103 26.16 -11.94 10.86
N GLU A 104 26.54 -13.14 10.44
CA GLU A 104 27.49 -14.00 11.15
C GLU A 104 28.92 -13.92 10.61
N TYR A 105 29.23 -12.95 9.75
CA TYR A 105 30.62 -12.72 9.35
C TYR A 105 31.45 -12.37 10.58
N ARG A 106 32.46 -13.21 10.85
CA ARG A 106 33.51 -12.95 11.82
C ARG A 106 34.82 -12.87 11.06
N ASP A 107 35.67 -11.93 11.42
CA ASP A 107 37.00 -11.84 10.84
C ASP A 107 37.73 -13.17 11.07
N PRO A 108 38.30 -13.79 10.01
CA PRO A 108 39.05 -15.02 10.16
C PRO A 108 40.23 -14.78 11.10
N THR A 109 40.43 -15.69 12.04
CA THR A 109 41.53 -15.58 12.99
C THR A 109 42.84 -15.88 12.29
N TYR A 110 43.97 -15.43 12.83
CA TYR A 110 45.30 -15.80 12.32
C TYR A 110 45.47 -17.32 12.19
N ASP A 111 44.80 -18.11 13.04
CA ASP A 111 44.81 -19.57 13.00
C ASP A 111 44.09 -20.14 11.77
N ASP A 112 42.97 -19.54 11.35
CA ASP A 112 42.19 -19.95 10.16
C ASP A 112 42.94 -19.72 8.84
N LEU A 113 43.91 -18.80 8.84
CA LEU A 113 44.72 -18.44 7.67
C LEU A 113 46.03 -19.23 7.58
N LYS A 114 46.35 -20.06 8.58
CA LYS A 114 47.56 -20.88 8.55
C LYS A 114 47.38 -21.99 7.52
N VAL A 115 48.10 -21.85 6.41
CA VAL A 115 48.26 -22.92 5.43
C VAL A 115 49.00 -24.07 6.11
N ASN A 116 48.44 -25.27 6.06
CA ASN A 116 49.11 -26.45 6.60
C ASN A 116 50.34 -26.76 5.73
N PRO A 117 51.54 -26.87 6.30
CA PRO A 117 52.78 -27.11 5.55
C PRO A 117 52.80 -28.41 4.73
N SER A 118 51.84 -29.30 4.95
CA SER A 118 51.66 -30.55 4.20
C SER A 118 50.88 -30.39 2.88
N GLU A 119 50.23 -29.24 2.64
CA GLU A 119 49.45 -28.97 1.42
C GLU A 119 50.22 -28.18 0.35
N VAL A 120 51.40 -27.65 0.70
CA VAL A 120 52.31 -27.06 -0.28
C VAL A 120 52.98 -28.18 -1.08
N LEU A 121 52.47 -28.43 -2.30
CA LEU A 121 53.18 -29.25 -3.28
C LEU A 121 54.53 -28.58 -3.55
N ASP A 122 55.61 -29.30 -3.24
CA ASP A 122 56.99 -28.91 -3.52
C ASP A 122 57.20 -28.90 -5.04
N GLY A 123 56.75 -27.81 -5.68
CA GLY A 123 56.97 -27.56 -7.08
C GLY A 123 58.44 -27.23 -7.26
N SER A 124 59.22 -28.21 -7.70
CA SER A 124 60.62 -28.03 -8.09
C SER A 124 60.70 -26.85 -9.08
N GLY A 125 61.28 -25.74 -8.62
CA GLY A 125 61.43 -24.53 -9.43
C GLY A 125 62.51 -24.72 -10.49
N ASP A 126 62.12 -25.06 -11.71
CA ASP A 126 62.97 -24.89 -12.89
C ASP A 126 62.93 -23.40 -13.29
N PHE A 127 64.05 -22.71 -13.08
CA PHE A 127 64.40 -21.42 -13.65
C PHE A 127 65.39 -21.61 -14.80
#